data_AF-A0A935DQE1-F1
#
_entry.id   AF-A0A935DQE1-F1
#
_cell.length_a   1.000
_cell.length_b   1.000
_cell.length_c   1.000
_cell.angle_alpha   90.00
_cell.angle_beta   90.00
_cell.angle_gamma   90.00
#
_symmetry.space_group_name_H-M   'P 1'
#
loop_
_entity.id
_entity.type
_entity.pdbx_description
1 polymer ?
#
loop_
_entity_poly.entity_id
_entity_poly.type
_entity_poly.pdbx_seq_one_letter_code
_entity_poly.pdbx_strand_id
1 'polypeptide(L)'
;MTPSQLRARLLRALALALAAQAAGCCEVRESSREVREDQGGTPWAADATCATICLVFPNCSAGSRLVSCTLSGPAGSRVAACVFEQSECPQRPIPASDCGRRYAGATVDGDLGCDDPLGALFGAMAALEAESIPAFEALADALSAHGAPVRLQRAARRAADDERRHTLAMGALAVAHGAAVPTVTAPARATPTLVELARDNAVEGCVRETFGALVALWQAERAADPTVRATMRDIARDELRHAALGWQIDAWAHAGLTPDGRAEVARAKRVAVAELRAALGPADAAVVERAGFPSHQQALRLLDRCEAAVWQAAS
;
A
#
# COMPACT_ATOMS: atom_id res chain seq x y z
N MET A 1 -23.10 -0.35 10.27
CA MET A 1 -22.15 -0.60 11.38
C MET A 1 -21.82 0.74 12.03
N THR A 2 -21.85 0.86 13.36
CA THR A 2 -21.47 2.14 14.02
C THR A 2 -19.95 2.30 14.09
N PRO A 3 -19.42 3.54 14.20
CA PRO A 3 -17.97 3.77 14.35
C PRO A 3 -17.34 3.03 15.52
N SER A 4 -18.03 2.97 16.67
CA SER A 4 -17.54 2.27 17.86
C SER A 4 -17.48 0.76 17.65
N GLN A 5 -18.49 0.18 16.99
CA GLN A 5 -18.50 -1.24 16.63
C GLN A 5 -17.37 -1.60 15.66
N LEU A 6 -17.16 -0.80 14.61
CA LEU A 6 -16.09 -1.05 13.64
C LEU A 6 -14.72 -0.97 14.33
N ARG A 7 -14.48 0.09 15.10
CA ARG A 7 -13.24 0.25 15.86
C ARG A 7 -12.99 -0.94 16.79
N ALA A 8 -13.99 -1.39 17.54
CA ALA A 8 -13.85 -2.53 18.44
C ALA A 8 -13.52 -3.83 17.66
N ARG A 9 -14.16 -4.05 16.51
CA ARG A 9 -13.88 -5.21 15.64
C ARG A 9 -12.45 -5.17 15.08
N LEU A 10 -12.00 -4.01 14.59
CA LEU A 10 -10.64 -3.85 14.05
C LEU A 10 -9.57 -3.99 15.12
N LEU A 11 -9.76 -3.40 16.31
CA LEU A 11 -8.82 -3.59 17.43
C LEU A 11 -8.75 -5.06 17.88
N ARG A 12 -9.86 -5.78 17.86
CA ARG A 12 -9.88 -7.22 18.15
C ARG A 12 -9.18 -8.03 17.05
N ALA A 13 -9.39 -7.69 15.78
CA ALA A 13 -8.71 -8.32 14.65
C ALA A 13 -7.19 -8.11 14.74
N LEU A 14 -6.76 -6.89 15.05
CA LEU A 14 -5.36 -6.54 15.30
C LEU A 14 -4.78 -7.35 16.46
N ALA A 15 -5.45 -7.39 17.62
CA ALA A 15 -4.98 -8.13 18.78
C ALA A 15 -4.81 -9.63 18.48
N LEU A 16 -5.75 -10.23 17.74
CA LEU A 16 -5.67 -11.63 17.32
C LEU A 16 -4.55 -11.88 16.29
N ALA A 17 -4.26 -10.92 15.42
CA ALA A 17 -3.15 -11.00 14.47
C ALA A 17 -1.79 -10.85 15.17
N LEU A 18 -1.71 -10.00 16.20
CA LEU A 18 -0.51 -9.80 17.03
C LEU A 18 -0.21 -11.00 17.93
N ALA A 19 -1.23 -11.67 18.46
CA ALA A 19 -1.08 -12.83 19.36
C ALA A 19 -0.63 -14.12 18.65
N ALA A 20 -0.76 -14.19 17.31
CA ALA A 20 -0.32 -15.34 16.54
C ALA A 20 1.21 -15.31 16.35
N GLN A 21 1.93 -16.26 16.97
CA GLN A 21 3.38 -16.42 16.76
C GLN A 21 3.67 -16.68 15.28
N ALA A 22 4.70 -16.02 14.76
CA ALA A 22 5.21 -16.28 13.42
C ALA A 22 5.90 -17.64 13.39
N ALA A 23 5.26 -18.65 12.80
CA ALA A 23 5.98 -19.81 12.30
C ALA A 23 6.90 -19.33 11.16
N GLY A 24 8.18 -19.70 11.22
CA GLY A 24 9.30 -19.10 10.50
C GLY A 24 9.12 -18.89 9.00
N CYS A 25 9.82 -17.87 8.50
CA CYS A 25 9.80 -17.48 7.09
C CYS A 25 10.75 -18.32 6.23
N CYS A 26 10.28 -18.62 5.02
CA CYS A 26 10.97 -18.89 3.76
C CYS A 26 12.37 -19.53 3.81
N GLU A 27 12.46 -20.72 3.20
CA GLU A 27 13.71 -21.45 2.97
C GLU A 27 14.41 -20.90 1.72
N VAL A 28 15.67 -20.46 1.86
CA VAL A 28 16.56 -20.11 0.74
C VAL A 28 16.95 -21.39 0.03
N ARG A 29 16.81 -21.45 -1.31
CA ARG A 29 17.07 -22.70 -2.04
C ARG A 29 18.15 -22.66 -3.12
N GLU A 30 18.64 -21.50 -3.59
CA GLU A 30 19.72 -21.55 -4.60
C GLU A 30 20.62 -20.32 -4.69
N SER A 31 21.92 -20.55 -4.92
CA SER A 31 22.94 -19.54 -5.21
C SER A 31 23.49 -19.73 -6.63
N SER A 32 23.43 -18.70 -7.47
CA SER A 32 24.01 -18.70 -8.82
C SER A 32 25.31 -17.87 -8.85
N ARG A 33 26.27 -18.28 -9.70
CA ARG A 33 27.54 -17.59 -9.88
C ARG A 33 27.74 -17.22 -11.35
N GLU A 34 27.90 -15.93 -11.63
CA GLU A 34 28.18 -15.39 -12.96
C GLU A 34 29.60 -14.79 -13.00
N VAL A 35 30.28 -14.90 -14.14
CA VAL A 35 31.58 -14.26 -14.39
C VAL A 35 31.42 -13.32 -15.59
N ARG A 36 31.85 -12.06 -15.43
CA ARG A 36 31.77 -11.01 -16.44
C ARG A 36 33.17 -10.53 -16.79
N GLU A 37 33.40 -10.26 -18.06
CA GLU A 37 34.69 -9.81 -18.57
C GLU A 37 34.52 -8.51 -19.36
N ASP A 38 35.53 -7.64 -19.27
CA ASP A 38 35.62 -6.33 -19.93
C ASP A 38 35.85 -6.43 -21.45
N GLN A 39 35.24 -7.42 -22.13
CA GLN A 39 35.41 -7.69 -23.56
C GLN A 39 34.08 -7.82 -24.30
N GLY A 40 33.46 -6.67 -24.59
CA GLY A 40 32.18 -6.61 -25.31
C GLY A 40 31.78 -5.19 -25.72
N GLY A 41 32.56 -4.57 -26.61
CA GLY A 41 32.16 -3.36 -27.36
C GLY A 41 32.12 -2.03 -26.60
N THR A 42 32.10 -2.02 -25.26
CA THR A 42 32.23 -0.79 -24.46
C THR A 42 32.98 -1.12 -23.16
N PRO A 43 34.20 -0.58 -22.95
CA PRO A 43 34.95 -0.81 -21.71
C PRO A 43 34.17 -0.32 -20.49
N TRP A 44 34.29 -1.02 -19.35
CA TRP A 44 33.74 -0.52 -18.09
C TRP A 44 34.39 0.82 -17.73
N ALA A 45 33.59 1.73 -17.16
CA ALA A 45 34.09 3.03 -16.70
C ALA A 45 35.24 2.86 -15.69
N ALA A 46 36.17 3.81 -15.66
CA ALA A 46 37.36 3.72 -14.81
C ALA A 46 37.02 3.59 -13.31
N ASP A 47 35.91 4.20 -12.90
CA ASP A 47 35.31 4.21 -11.57
C ASP A 47 34.30 3.07 -11.33
N ALA A 48 34.10 2.17 -12.29
CA ALA A 48 33.21 1.04 -12.13
C ALA A 48 33.67 0.13 -10.98
N THR A 49 32.79 -0.06 -10.01
CA THR A 49 32.94 -0.96 -8.88
C THR A 49 32.38 -2.35 -9.20
N CYS A 50 32.77 -3.34 -8.40
CA CYS A 50 32.25 -4.71 -8.52
C CYS A 50 30.71 -4.74 -8.50
N ALA A 51 30.10 -4.01 -7.55
CA ALA A 51 28.65 -3.93 -7.42
C ALA A 51 28.01 -3.30 -8.65
N THR A 52 28.55 -2.18 -9.15
CA THR A 52 28.01 -1.54 -10.36
C THR A 52 28.10 -2.43 -11.59
N ILE A 53 29.14 -3.28 -11.72
CA ILE A 53 29.30 -4.22 -12.84
C ILE A 53 28.30 -5.39 -12.74
N CYS A 54 28.06 -5.91 -11.55
CA CYS A 54 27.14 -7.03 -11.33
C CYS A 54 25.66 -6.62 -11.37
N LEU A 55 25.34 -5.36 -11.08
CA LEU A 55 23.96 -4.84 -11.02
C LEU A 55 23.47 -4.17 -12.32
N VAL A 56 24.26 -4.16 -13.41
CA VAL A 56 23.80 -3.64 -14.71
C VAL A 56 22.73 -4.56 -15.34
N PHE A 57 21.65 -3.95 -15.84
CA PHE A 57 20.57 -4.55 -16.63
C PHE A 57 21.12 -5.42 -17.78
N PRO A 58 20.55 -6.61 -18.10
CA PRO A 58 19.19 -7.08 -17.81
C PRO A 58 19.04 -8.03 -16.60
N ASN A 59 20.07 -8.24 -15.79
CA ASN A 59 20.08 -9.37 -14.84
C ASN A 59 19.78 -9.02 -13.37
N CYS A 60 19.17 -7.87 -13.10
CA CYS A 60 18.34 -7.72 -11.89
C CYS A 60 17.02 -8.50 -12.13
N SER A 61 17.10 -9.82 -12.28
CA SER A 61 15.91 -10.65 -12.35
C SER A 61 15.21 -10.64 -11.00
N ALA A 62 13.87 -10.60 -11.04
CA ALA A 62 13.03 -10.60 -9.85
C ALA A 62 13.42 -11.79 -8.93
N GLY A 63 13.79 -11.50 -7.68
CA GLY A 63 14.16 -12.51 -6.69
C GLY A 63 15.67 -12.81 -6.56
N SER A 64 16.56 -12.12 -7.29
CA SER A 64 18.02 -12.29 -7.19
C SER A 64 18.70 -11.20 -6.34
N ARG A 65 19.42 -11.57 -5.27
CA ARG A 65 20.22 -10.65 -4.43
C ARG A 65 21.72 -10.89 -4.62
N LEU A 66 22.50 -9.85 -4.92
CA LEU A 66 23.97 -9.96 -4.95
C LEU A 66 24.49 -10.21 -3.52
N VAL A 67 25.00 -11.43 -3.26
CA VAL A 67 25.53 -11.84 -1.95
C VAL A 67 26.99 -11.47 -1.82
N SER A 68 27.75 -11.67 -2.90
CA SER A 68 29.17 -11.34 -2.92
C SER A 68 29.61 -11.01 -4.33
N CYS A 69 30.68 -10.21 -4.40
CA CYS A 69 31.26 -9.78 -5.66
C CYS A 69 32.77 -9.66 -5.51
N THR A 70 33.52 -10.20 -6.48
CA THR A 70 34.97 -10.01 -6.57
C THR A 70 35.38 -9.48 -7.92
N LEU A 71 36.12 -8.36 -7.95
CA LEU A 71 36.65 -7.73 -9.16
C LEU A 71 38.17 -7.97 -9.22
N SER A 72 38.65 -8.45 -10.35
CA SER A 72 40.05 -8.84 -10.56
C SER A 72 40.56 -8.32 -11.92
N GLY A 73 41.88 -8.15 -12.08
CA GLY A 73 42.51 -7.79 -13.35
C GLY A 73 42.74 -6.27 -13.55
N PRO A 74 43.61 -5.89 -14.51
CA PRO A 74 43.92 -4.50 -14.80
C PRO A 74 42.85 -3.82 -15.67
N ALA A 75 42.82 -2.49 -15.70
CA ALA A 75 41.89 -1.72 -16.54
C ALA A 75 41.97 -2.15 -18.02
N GLY A 76 40.82 -2.39 -18.67
CA GLY A 76 40.75 -2.93 -20.04
C GLY A 76 40.82 -4.46 -20.12
N SER A 77 40.93 -5.17 -18.99
CA SER A 77 40.85 -6.64 -18.90
C SER A 77 40.32 -7.08 -17.52
N ARG A 78 39.42 -6.28 -16.94
CA ARG A 78 38.83 -6.58 -15.63
C ARG A 78 37.84 -7.76 -15.75
N VAL A 79 37.76 -8.55 -14.68
CA VAL A 79 36.84 -9.68 -14.54
C VAL A 79 36.08 -9.54 -13.22
N ALA A 80 34.75 -9.55 -13.27
CA ALA A 80 33.89 -9.53 -12.09
C ALA A 80 33.22 -10.90 -11.90
N ALA A 81 33.37 -11.51 -10.73
CA ALA A 81 32.58 -12.69 -10.35
C ALA A 81 31.46 -12.25 -9.41
N CYS A 82 30.22 -12.47 -9.84
CA CYS A 82 28.99 -12.10 -9.15
C CYS A 82 28.35 -13.35 -8.56
N VAL A 83 28.05 -13.37 -7.26
CA VAL A 83 27.27 -14.45 -6.63
C VAL A 83 25.92 -13.89 -6.25
N PHE A 84 24.88 -14.46 -6.84
CA PHE A 84 23.49 -14.10 -6.55
C PHE A 84 22.81 -15.20 -5.76
N GLU A 85 21.89 -14.81 -4.88
CA GLU A 85 20.97 -15.71 -4.19
C GLU A 85 19.59 -15.52 -4.79
N GLN A 86 18.95 -16.62 -5.20
CA GLN A 86 17.61 -16.62 -5.74
C GLN A 86 16.59 -17.05 -4.69
N SER A 87 15.47 -16.32 -4.64
CA SER A 87 14.32 -16.64 -3.81
C SER A 87 13.07 -16.82 -4.67
N GLU A 88 12.28 -17.87 -4.42
CA GLU A 88 10.97 -18.11 -5.07
C GLU A 88 9.86 -17.14 -4.58
N CYS A 89 10.23 -15.94 -4.13
CA CYS A 89 9.25 -14.92 -3.78
C CYS A 89 8.90 -14.12 -5.04
N PRO A 90 7.66 -14.19 -5.58
CA PRO A 90 7.27 -13.38 -6.72
C PRO A 90 7.33 -11.90 -6.32
N GLN A 91 8.28 -11.15 -6.86
CA GLN A 91 8.44 -9.73 -6.59
C GLN A 91 7.56 -8.90 -7.54
N ARG A 92 6.60 -8.18 -6.96
CA ARG A 92 6.27 -6.82 -7.43
C ARG A 92 6.97 -5.86 -6.47
N PRO A 93 7.64 -4.80 -6.96
CA PRO A 93 8.18 -3.80 -6.07
C PRO A 93 7.00 -3.01 -5.50
N ILE A 94 7.19 -2.48 -4.30
CA ILE A 94 6.23 -1.74 -3.50
C ILE A 94 5.29 -2.71 -2.75
N PRO A 95 5.27 -2.70 -1.41
CA PRO A 95 4.12 -3.28 -0.76
C PRO A 95 2.92 -2.47 -1.26
N ALA A 96 1.93 -3.13 -1.87
CA ALA A 96 0.65 -2.49 -2.13
C ALA A 96 0.04 -2.16 -0.76
N SER A 97 0.51 -1.08 -0.14
CA SER A 97 -0.17 -0.38 0.93
C SER A 97 -1.38 0.21 0.25
N ASP A 98 -2.40 -0.61 0.06
CA ASP A 98 -3.65 -0.21 -0.57
C ASP A 98 -4.51 0.55 0.45
N CYS A 99 -3.87 1.50 1.10
CA CYS A 99 -4.39 2.33 2.16
C CYS A 99 -4.89 3.61 1.49
N GLY A 100 -6.14 3.97 1.76
CA GLY A 100 -6.80 5.14 1.17
C GLY A 100 -7.74 4.83 -0.01
N ARG A 101 -8.71 5.71 -0.19
CA ARG A 101 -9.74 5.70 -1.23
C ARG A 101 -9.15 6.18 -2.55
N ARG A 102 -9.03 5.30 -3.53
CA ARG A 102 -8.49 5.66 -4.85
C ARG A 102 -9.48 6.47 -5.69
N TYR A 103 -8.94 7.21 -6.64
CA TYR A 103 -9.67 8.03 -7.60
C TYR A 103 -9.46 7.52 -9.02
N ALA A 104 -10.47 6.85 -9.59
CA ALA A 104 -10.30 6.26 -10.92
C ALA A 104 -9.95 7.32 -11.98
N GLY A 105 -8.86 7.06 -12.69
CA GLY A 105 -8.28 7.96 -13.70
C GLY A 105 -7.19 8.89 -13.17
N ALA A 106 -6.87 8.86 -11.87
CA ALA A 106 -5.72 9.58 -11.34
C ALA A 106 -4.40 9.03 -11.91
N THR A 107 -3.44 9.93 -12.12
CA THR A 107 -2.06 9.60 -12.51
C THR A 107 -1.10 10.12 -11.46
N VAL A 108 -0.02 9.35 -11.25
CA VAL A 108 1.07 9.69 -10.33
C VAL A 108 2.31 9.96 -11.16
N ASP A 109 2.86 11.17 -11.05
CA ASP A 109 4.08 11.59 -11.74
C ASP A 109 5.20 11.82 -10.72
N GLY A 110 6.37 11.22 -10.98
CA GLY A 110 7.58 11.34 -10.14
C GLY A 110 8.37 10.05 -10.07
N ASP A 111 9.70 10.15 -9.99
CA ASP A 111 10.55 9.00 -9.68
C ASP A 111 10.48 8.73 -8.18
N LEU A 112 10.08 7.51 -7.81
CA LEU A 112 9.98 7.10 -6.40
C LEU A 112 11.37 6.92 -5.75
N GLY A 113 12.46 6.94 -6.54
CA GLY A 113 13.83 6.80 -6.06
C GLY A 113 14.08 5.40 -5.50
N CYS A 114 14.91 4.61 -6.17
CA CYS A 114 15.15 3.21 -5.79
C CYS A 114 16.21 3.03 -4.69
N ASP A 115 16.80 4.11 -4.16
CA ASP A 115 18.01 4.04 -3.34
C ASP A 115 17.72 3.71 -1.85
N ASP A 116 16.55 4.09 -1.31
CA ASP A 116 16.09 3.71 0.04
C ASP A 116 14.66 3.12 -0.01
N PRO A 117 14.47 1.83 0.34
CA PRO A 117 13.16 1.19 0.41
C PRO A 117 12.13 1.92 1.27
N LEU A 118 12.57 2.66 2.31
CA LEU A 118 11.68 3.47 3.14
C LEU A 118 11.24 4.74 2.43
N GLY A 119 12.15 5.40 1.73
CA GLY A 119 11.83 6.57 0.91
C GLY A 119 10.79 6.23 -0.16
N ALA A 120 11.01 5.13 -0.90
CA ALA A 120 10.07 4.65 -1.91
C ALA A 120 8.70 4.29 -1.32
N LEU A 121 8.66 3.62 -0.15
CA LEU A 121 7.42 3.32 0.56
C LEU A 121 6.65 4.61 0.91
N PHE A 122 7.30 5.55 1.60
CA PHE A 122 6.62 6.76 2.07
C PHE A 122 6.22 7.67 0.91
N GLY A 123 6.99 7.70 -0.19
CA GLY A 123 6.61 8.37 -1.42
C GLY A 123 5.36 7.76 -2.04
N ALA A 124 5.27 6.43 -2.09
CA ALA A 124 4.09 5.73 -2.58
C ALA A 124 2.86 5.96 -1.67
N MET A 125 3.05 5.92 -0.34
CA MET A 125 1.98 6.25 0.61
C MET A 125 1.51 7.70 0.41
N ALA A 126 2.42 8.66 0.31
CA ALA A 126 2.08 10.07 0.07
C ALA A 126 1.25 10.27 -1.20
N ALA A 127 1.57 9.53 -2.27
CA ALA A 127 0.79 9.56 -3.51
C ALA A 127 -0.63 9.01 -3.30
N LEU A 128 -0.80 7.91 -2.57
CA LEU A 128 -2.12 7.35 -2.29
C LEU A 128 -2.98 8.26 -1.40
N GLU A 129 -2.38 8.89 -0.40
CA GLU A 129 -3.10 9.90 0.40
C GLU A 129 -3.49 11.10 -0.49
N ALA A 130 -2.58 11.54 -1.37
CA ALA A 130 -2.85 12.64 -2.28
C ALA A 130 -3.97 12.32 -3.29
N GLU A 131 -4.04 11.07 -3.76
CA GLU A 131 -5.12 10.55 -4.60
C GLU A 131 -6.47 10.51 -3.85
N SER A 132 -6.43 10.25 -2.55
CA SER A 132 -7.63 10.16 -1.72
C SER A 132 -8.32 11.51 -1.49
N ILE A 133 -7.57 12.62 -1.58
CA ILE A 133 -8.12 13.99 -1.48
C ILE A 133 -9.25 14.24 -2.51
N PRO A 134 -9.00 14.22 -3.84
CA PRO A 134 -10.06 14.41 -4.82
C PRO A 134 -11.12 13.30 -4.77
N ALA A 135 -10.76 12.09 -4.30
CA ALA A 135 -11.73 11.01 -4.12
C ALA A 135 -12.78 11.31 -3.06
N PHE A 136 -12.38 11.87 -1.92
CA PHE A 136 -13.29 12.31 -0.87
C PHE A 136 -14.05 13.58 -1.23
N GLU A 137 -13.44 14.50 -1.96
CA GLU A 137 -14.12 15.70 -2.48
C GLU A 137 -15.25 15.32 -3.46
N ALA A 138 -14.95 14.47 -4.44
CA ALA A 138 -15.94 13.96 -5.38
C ALA A 138 -17.03 13.13 -4.69
N LEU A 139 -16.66 12.34 -3.66
CA LEU A 139 -17.62 11.60 -2.84
C LEU A 139 -18.59 12.56 -2.13
N ALA A 140 -18.09 13.64 -1.54
CA ALA A 140 -18.93 14.62 -0.86
C ALA A 140 -19.95 15.27 -1.82
N ASP A 141 -19.51 15.61 -3.03
CA ASP A 141 -20.39 16.18 -4.06
C ASP A 141 -21.43 15.18 -4.54
N ALA A 142 -21.03 13.93 -4.79
CA ALA A 142 -21.96 12.89 -5.20
C ALA A 142 -22.97 12.55 -4.08
N LEU A 143 -22.55 12.52 -2.82
CA LEU A 143 -23.45 12.37 -1.66
C LEU A 143 -24.47 13.52 -1.61
N SER A 144 -24.05 14.75 -1.86
CA SER A 144 -24.95 15.90 -1.92
C SER A 144 -25.97 15.77 -3.05
N ALA A 145 -25.52 15.42 -4.26
CA ALA A 145 -26.37 15.27 -5.43
C ALA A 145 -27.46 14.21 -5.26
N HIS A 146 -27.19 13.15 -4.50
CA HIS A 146 -28.16 12.08 -4.18
C HIS A 146 -28.95 12.32 -2.90
N GLY A 147 -28.84 13.49 -2.27
CA GLY A 147 -29.61 13.85 -1.07
C GLY A 147 -29.20 13.08 0.19
N ALA A 148 -27.94 12.66 0.29
CA ALA A 148 -27.42 12.01 1.50
C ALA A 148 -27.51 12.95 2.72
N PRO A 149 -27.64 12.43 3.94
CA PRO A 149 -27.61 13.25 5.15
C PRO A 149 -26.38 14.17 5.19
N VAL A 150 -26.58 15.45 5.54
CA VAL A 150 -25.52 16.48 5.60
C VAL A 150 -24.30 16.04 6.43
N ARG A 151 -24.52 15.23 7.47
CA ARG A 151 -23.43 14.66 8.28
C ARG A 151 -22.45 13.80 7.48
N LEU A 152 -22.92 13.04 6.48
CA LEU A 152 -22.07 12.19 5.64
C LEU A 152 -21.27 13.03 4.64
N GLN A 153 -21.90 14.06 4.08
CA GLN A 153 -21.24 15.02 3.18
C GLN A 153 -20.09 15.74 3.91
N ARG A 154 -20.37 16.27 5.12
CA ARG A 154 -19.36 16.92 5.96
C ARG A 154 -18.26 15.96 6.39
N ALA A 155 -18.59 14.71 6.70
CA ALA A 155 -17.60 13.70 7.04
C ALA A 155 -16.67 13.39 5.86
N ALA A 156 -17.19 13.32 4.63
CA ALA A 156 -16.37 13.15 3.43
C ALA A 156 -15.45 14.36 3.18
N ARG A 157 -15.95 15.59 3.32
CA ARG A 157 -15.07 16.80 3.23
C ARG A 157 -13.98 16.80 4.30
N ARG A 158 -14.31 16.42 5.53
CA ARG A 158 -13.34 16.28 6.61
C ARG A 158 -12.30 15.20 6.31
N ALA A 159 -12.70 14.10 5.67
CA ALA A 159 -11.76 13.07 5.25
C ALA A 159 -10.74 13.62 4.24
N ALA A 160 -11.19 14.40 3.24
CA ALA A 160 -10.26 15.09 2.32
C ALA A 160 -9.26 16.01 3.04
N ASP A 161 -9.69 16.73 4.09
CA ASP A 161 -8.80 17.56 4.90
C ASP A 161 -7.81 16.72 5.74
N ASP A 162 -8.24 15.55 6.21
CA ASP A 162 -7.38 14.58 6.89
C ASP A 162 -6.30 14.07 5.90
N GLU A 163 -6.69 13.72 4.66
CA GLU A 163 -5.74 13.26 3.64
C GLU A 163 -4.71 14.30 3.24
N ARG A 164 -5.09 15.58 3.17
CA ARG A 164 -4.11 16.66 2.96
C ARG A 164 -3.02 16.64 4.04
N ARG A 165 -3.38 16.37 5.28
CA ARG A 165 -2.39 16.24 6.38
C ARG A 165 -1.59 14.94 6.25
N HIS A 166 -2.22 13.83 5.86
CA HIS A 166 -1.55 12.54 5.66
C HIS A 166 -0.51 12.61 4.54
N THR A 167 -0.86 13.19 3.38
CA THR A 167 0.05 13.45 2.26
C THR A 167 1.29 14.21 2.71
N LEU A 168 1.11 15.29 3.49
CA LEU A 168 2.23 16.08 4.00
C LEU A 168 3.10 15.29 4.97
N ALA A 169 2.49 14.50 5.85
CA ALA A 169 3.21 13.67 6.82
C ALA A 169 4.02 12.56 6.13
N MET A 170 3.43 11.85 5.18
CA MET A 170 4.11 10.82 4.38
C MET A 170 5.18 11.42 3.48
N GLY A 171 4.91 12.57 2.86
CA GLY A 171 5.89 13.29 2.05
C GLY A 171 7.10 13.75 2.87
N ALA A 172 6.90 14.20 4.11
CA ALA A 172 8.00 14.55 5.00
C ALA A 172 8.87 13.34 5.36
N LEU A 173 8.26 12.17 5.60
CA LEU A 173 9.00 10.92 5.79
C LEU A 173 9.75 10.50 4.52
N ALA A 174 9.13 10.61 3.34
CA ALA A 174 9.78 10.30 2.08
C ALA A 174 11.04 11.15 1.85
N VAL A 175 10.93 12.47 2.04
CA VAL A 175 12.05 13.42 1.90
C VAL A 175 13.15 13.16 2.93
N ALA A 176 12.80 12.83 4.17
CA ALA A 176 13.77 12.47 5.20
C ALA A 176 14.58 11.21 4.84
N HIS A 177 14.02 10.37 3.96
CA HIS A 177 14.63 9.17 3.39
C HIS A 177 15.17 9.37 1.96
N GLY A 178 15.35 10.62 1.53
CA GLY A 178 15.97 10.95 0.24
C GLY A 178 15.08 10.73 -0.98
N ALA A 179 13.80 10.37 -0.81
CA ALA A 179 12.86 10.19 -1.91
C ALA A 179 12.11 11.49 -2.23
N ALA A 180 11.72 11.63 -3.50
CA ALA A 180 10.83 12.69 -3.93
C ALA A 180 9.38 12.37 -3.56
N VAL A 181 8.56 13.40 -3.38
CA VAL A 181 7.11 13.25 -3.18
C VAL A 181 6.44 13.29 -4.55
N PRO A 182 5.74 12.22 -4.96
CA PRO A 182 5.05 12.21 -6.24
C PRO A 182 3.93 13.24 -6.30
N THR A 183 3.66 13.75 -7.50
CA THR A 183 2.52 14.63 -7.76
C THR A 183 1.37 13.81 -8.30
N VAL A 184 0.16 14.01 -7.75
CA VAL A 184 -1.05 13.35 -8.20
C VAL A 184 -1.93 14.31 -8.97
N THR A 185 -2.35 13.90 -10.17
CA THR A 185 -3.33 14.62 -10.98
C THR A 185 -4.60 13.79 -11.09
N ALA A 186 -5.75 14.43 -10.84
CA ALA A 186 -7.06 13.78 -10.88
C ALA A 186 -7.97 14.46 -11.92
N PRO A 187 -8.59 13.70 -12.85
CA PRO A 187 -9.50 14.26 -13.83
C PRO A 187 -10.84 14.70 -13.20
N ALA A 188 -11.48 15.71 -13.78
CA ALA A 188 -12.87 15.99 -13.47
C ALA A 188 -13.75 14.81 -13.89
N ARG A 189 -14.74 14.44 -13.07
CA ARG A 189 -15.67 13.34 -13.35
C ARG A 189 -17.11 13.81 -13.23
N ALA A 190 -17.97 13.22 -14.06
CA ALA A 190 -19.41 13.39 -13.92
C ALA A 190 -19.89 12.80 -12.58
N THR A 191 -20.99 13.35 -12.07
CA THR A 191 -21.64 12.79 -10.88
C THR A 191 -22.12 11.37 -11.17
N PRO A 192 -21.68 10.35 -10.41
CA PRO A 192 -22.09 8.97 -10.64
C PRO A 192 -23.56 8.78 -10.29
N THR A 193 -24.19 7.74 -10.84
CA THR A 193 -25.48 7.24 -10.36
C THR A 193 -25.35 6.69 -8.93
N LEU A 194 -26.48 6.51 -8.22
CA LEU A 194 -26.46 5.99 -6.85
C LEU A 194 -25.85 4.58 -6.76
N VAL A 195 -26.10 3.73 -7.76
CA VAL A 195 -25.54 2.36 -7.79
C VAL A 195 -24.03 2.38 -8.04
N GLU A 196 -23.54 3.25 -8.92
CA GLU A 196 -22.10 3.44 -9.15
C GLU A 196 -21.41 4.00 -7.90
N LEU A 197 -22.00 5.00 -7.24
CA LEU A 197 -21.51 5.52 -5.96
C LEU A 197 -21.43 4.42 -4.91
N ALA A 198 -22.48 3.61 -4.76
CA ALA A 198 -22.53 2.53 -3.79
C ALA A 198 -21.50 1.43 -4.09
N ARG A 199 -21.32 1.08 -5.38
CA ARG A 199 -20.32 0.13 -5.86
C ARG A 199 -18.91 0.61 -5.52
N ASP A 200 -18.59 1.86 -5.88
CA ASP A 200 -17.27 2.45 -5.62
C ASP A 200 -17.02 2.58 -4.11
N ASN A 201 -18.04 2.94 -3.32
CA ASN A 201 -17.94 2.98 -1.87
C ASN A 201 -17.76 1.59 -1.23
N ALA A 202 -18.31 0.53 -1.81
CA ALA A 202 -18.11 -0.82 -1.32
C ALA A 202 -16.67 -1.31 -1.56
N VAL A 203 -16.05 -0.93 -2.69
CA VAL A 203 -14.65 -1.26 -3.00
C VAL A 203 -13.70 -0.41 -2.16
N GLU A 204 -13.80 0.91 -2.30
CA GLU A 204 -12.80 1.80 -1.72
C GLU A 204 -13.11 2.03 -0.23
N GLY A 205 -14.34 2.38 0.12
CA GLY A 205 -14.73 2.72 1.50
C GLY A 205 -14.91 1.52 2.46
N CYS A 206 -15.51 0.42 2.00
CA CYS A 206 -15.79 -0.72 2.89
C CYS A 206 -14.66 -1.74 2.92
N VAL A 207 -13.87 -1.86 1.85
CA VAL A 207 -12.77 -2.83 1.76
C VAL A 207 -11.44 -2.12 1.97
N ARG A 208 -11.02 -1.23 1.07
CA ARG A 208 -9.67 -0.64 1.10
C ARG A 208 -9.42 0.24 2.32
N GLU A 209 -10.27 1.22 2.59
CA GLU A 209 -10.23 2.05 3.81
C GLU A 209 -10.25 1.23 5.11
N THR A 210 -11.04 0.16 5.15
CA THR A 210 -11.12 -0.71 6.34
C THR A 210 -9.81 -1.48 6.55
N PHE A 211 -9.20 -1.97 5.48
CA PHE A 211 -7.92 -2.67 5.57
C PHE A 211 -6.76 -1.70 5.80
N GLY A 212 -6.78 -0.53 5.17
CA GLY A 212 -5.81 0.56 5.38
C GLY A 212 -5.77 1.01 6.83
N ALA A 213 -6.94 1.21 7.47
CA ALA A 213 -7.02 1.50 8.90
C ALA A 213 -6.37 0.40 9.76
N LEU A 214 -6.52 -0.86 9.38
CA LEU A 214 -5.91 -1.98 10.10
C LEU A 214 -4.38 -2.04 9.92
N VAL A 215 -3.88 -1.74 8.72
CA VAL A 215 -2.44 -1.61 8.44
C VAL A 215 -1.84 -0.43 9.19
N ALA A 216 -2.51 0.73 9.20
CA ALA A 216 -2.07 1.92 9.93
C ALA A 216 -1.98 1.63 11.44
N LEU A 217 -2.97 0.96 12.02
CA LEU A 217 -2.93 0.51 13.41
C LEU A 217 -1.78 -0.46 13.67
N TRP A 218 -1.49 -1.37 12.73
CA TRP A 218 -0.35 -2.28 12.86
C TRP A 218 0.98 -1.51 12.87
N GLN A 219 1.20 -0.57 11.94
CA GLN A 219 2.41 0.24 11.89
C GLN A 219 2.57 1.12 13.15
N ALA A 220 1.45 1.69 13.64
CA ALA A 220 1.38 2.46 14.89
C ALA A 220 1.84 1.68 16.14
N GLU A 221 1.79 0.35 16.10
CA GLU A 221 2.27 -0.54 17.16
C GLU A 221 3.65 -1.13 16.86
N ARG A 222 3.97 -1.39 15.58
CA ARG A 222 5.10 -2.26 15.19
C ARG A 222 6.29 -1.53 14.61
N ALA A 223 6.15 -0.27 14.18
CA ALA A 223 7.27 0.49 13.64
C ALA A 223 8.37 0.67 14.69
N ALA A 224 9.58 0.23 14.38
CA ALA A 224 10.74 0.44 15.24
C ALA A 224 11.12 1.93 15.28
N ASP A 225 11.00 2.63 14.14
CA ASP A 225 11.26 4.06 14.07
C ASP A 225 10.21 4.84 14.89
N PRO A 226 10.63 5.61 15.92
CA PRO A 226 9.70 6.32 16.79
C PRO A 226 8.93 7.42 16.07
N THR A 227 9.51 8.05 15.05
CA THR A 227 8.85 9.09 14.26
C THR A 227 7.75 8.47 13.41
N VAL A 228 8.06 7.38 12.70
CA VAL A 228 7.05 6.65 11.89
C VAL A 228 5.93 6.15 12.78
N ARG A 229 6.26 5.56 13.93
CA ARG A 229 5.27 5.04 14.88
C ARG A 229 4.33 6.15 15.39
N ALA A 230 4.86 7.33 15.70
CA ALA A 230 4.06 8.47 16.14
C ALA A 230 3.13 8.97 15.01
N THR A 231 3.67 9.15 13.80
CA THR A 231 2.90 9.57 12.62
C THR A 231 1.77 8.59 12.32
N MET A 232 2.06 7.29 12.29
CA MET A 232 1.05 6.27 12.00
C MET A 232 -0.02 6.15 13.09
N ARG A 233 0.28 6.51 14.35
CA ARG A 233 -0.75 6.57 15.41
C ARG A 233 -1.77 7.67 15.17
N ASP A 234 -1.34 8.81 14.63
CA ASP A 234 -2.25 9.90 14.32
C ASP A 234 -3.09 9.55 13.09
N ILE A 235 -2.45 9.07 12.02
CA ILE A 235 -3.12 8.59 10.79
C ILE A 235 -4.14 7.48 11.13
N ALA A 236 -3.76 6.46 11.89
CA ALA A 236 -4.66 5.36 12.23
C ALA A 236 -5.96 5.78 12.93
N ARG A 237 -5.95 6.90 13.70
CA ARG A 237 -7.19 7.43 14.31
C ARG A 237 -8.12 8.02 13.25
N ASP A 238 -7.55 8.58 12.20
CA ASP A 238 -8.25 9.25 11.13
C ASP A 238 -8.79 8.20 10.15
N GLU A 239 -7.96 7.23 9.76
CA GLU A 239 -8.35 6.07 8.94
C GLU A 239 -9.51 5.26 9.54
N LEU A 240 -9.53 5.09 10.87
CA LEU A 240 -10.65 4.44 11.55
C LEU A 240 -11.98 5.17 11.33
N ARG A 241 -11.94 6.50 11.21
CA ARG A 241 -13.12 7.33 10.94
C ARG A 241 -13.51 7.25 9.47
N HIS A 242 -12.55 7.18 8.56
CA HIS A 242 -12.79 7.02 7.12
C HIS A 242 -13.41 5.67 6.79
N ALA A 243 -12.86 4.58 7.34
CA ALA A 243 -13.45 3.26 7.26
C ALA A 243 -14.90 3.26 7.80
N ALA A 244 -15.13 3.89 8.96
CA ALA A 244 -16.47 4.01 9.53
C ALA A 244 -17.43 4.84 8.67
N LEU A 245 -16.94 5.84 7.94
CA LEU A 245 -17.72 6.61 6.98
C LEU A 245 -18.14 5.74 5.79
N GLY A 246 -17.22 4.92 5.25
CA GLY A 246 -17.53 3.96 4.18
C GLY A 246 -18.73 3.07 4.52
N TRP A 247 -18.76 2.49 5.71
CA TRP A 247 -19.88 1.65 6.17
C TRP A 247 -21.19 2.41 6.44
N GLN A 248 -21.12 3.70 6.79
CA GLN A 248 -22.32 4.53 6.96
C GLN A 248 -22.93 4.91 5.62
N ILE A 249 -22.07 5.23 4.63
CA ILE A 249 -22.50 5.49 3.26
C ILE A 249 -23.10 4.22 2.65
N ASP A 250 -22.47 3.06 2.85
CA ASP A 250 -22.98 1.76 2.38
C ASP A 250 -24.40 1.52 2.91
N ALA A 251 -24.61 1.65 4.22
CA ALA A 251 -25.93 1.47 4.82
C ALA A 251 -26.99 2.47 4.32
N TRP A 252 -26.61 3.73 4.11
CA TRP A 252 -27.52 4.75 3.56
C TRP A 252 -27.88 4.47 2.10
N ALA A 253 -26.88 4.25 1.25
CA ALA A 253 -27.09 4.01 -0.17
C ALA A 253 -27.91 2.74 -0.39
N HIS A 254 -27.66 1.69 0.39
CA HIS A 254 -28.35 0.41 0.30
C HIS A 254 -29.88 0.51 0.39
N ALA A 255 -30.39 1.46 1.19
CA ALA A 255 -31.82 1.71 1.34
C ALA A 255 -32.48 2.26 0.07
N GLY A 256 -31.72 2.92 -0.80
CA GLY A 256 -32.19 3.48 -2.07
C GLY A 256 -31.96 2.59 -3.29
N LEU A 257 -31.33 1.42 -3.15
CA LEU A 257 -31.01 0.53 -4.28
C LEU A 257 -32.12 -0.48 -4.56
N THR A 258 -32.23 -0.89 -5.84
CA THR A 258 -33.02 -2.06 -6.25
C THR A 258 -32.35 -3.37 -5.81
N PRO A 259 -33.07 -4.51 -5.78
CA PRO A 259 -32.45 -5.82 -5.51
C PRO A 259 -31.23 -6.12 -6.38
N ASP A 260 -31.27 -5.79 -7.67
CA ASP A 260 -30.14 -6.00 -8.58
C ASP A 260 -28.96 -5.09 -8.26
N GLY A 261 -29.21 -3.81 -7.94
CA GLY A 261 -28.16 -2.90 -7.49
C GLY A 261 -27.52 -3.36 -6.17
N ARG A 262 -28.31 -3.91 -5.24
CA ARG A 262 -27.80 -4.53 -4.02
C ARG A 262 -26.90 -5.72 -4.31
N ALA A 263 -27.30 -6.59 -5.23
CA ALA A 263 -26.51 -7.76 -5.63
C ALA A 263 -25.19 -7.35 -6.32
N GLU A 264 -25.21 -6.29 -7.13
CA GLU A 264 -24.03 -5.72 -7.76
C GLU A 264 -23.03 -5.18 -6.73
N VAL A 265 -23.49 -4.39 -5.74
CA VAL A 265 -22.63 -3.86 -4.67
C VAL A 265 -22.02 -5.00 -3.85
N ALA A 266 -22.80 -6.03 -3.51
CA ALA A 266 -22.29 -7.20 -2.80
C ALA A 266 -21.24 -7.97 -3.62
N ARG A 267 -21.44 -8.09 -4.94
CA ARG A 267 -20.45 -8.69 -5.86
C ARG A 267 -19.17 -7.86 -5.89
N ALA A 268 -19.27 -6.54 -6.00
CA ALA A 268 -18.11 -5.65 -6.03
C ALA A 268 -17.29 -5.75 -4.72
N LYS A 269 -17.96 -5.81 -3.56
CA LYS A 269 -17.28 -6.03 -2.27
C LYS A 269 -16.49 -7.34 -2.23
N ARG A 270 -17.08 -8.46 -2.68
CA ARG A 270 -16.39 -9.77 -2.75
C ARG A 270 -15.20 -9.75 -3.70
N VAL A 271 -15.36 -9.14 -4.88
CA VAL A 271 -14.28 -9.00 -5.86
C VAL A 271 -13.14 -8.16 -5.27
N ALA A 272 -13.46 -7.03 -4.63
CA ALA A 272 -12.45 -6.18 -4.01
C ALA A 272 -11.64 -6.89 -2.91
N VAL A 273 -12.29 -7.73 -2.09
CA VAL A 273 -11.58 -8.54 -1.08
C VAL A 273 -10.63 -9.54 -1.75
N ALA A 274 -11.06 -10.19 -2.83
CA ALA A 274 -10.23 -11.13 -3.57
C ALA A 274 -9.05 -10.43 -4.28
N GLU A 275 -9.29 -9.26 -4.89
CA GLU A 275 -8.26 -8.43 -5.51
C GLU A 275 -7.24 -7.93 -4.48
N LEU A 276 -7.72 -7.45 -3.32
CA LEU A 276 -6.86 -7.05 -2.21
C LEU A 276 -5.96 -8.20 -1.77
N ARG A 277 -6.54 -9.41 -1.58
CA ARG A 277 -5.76 -10.61 -1.23
C ARG A 277 -4.68 -10.92 -2.26
N ALA A 278 -5.01 -10.85 -3.55
CA ALA A 278 -4.08 -11.11 -4.65
C ALA A 278 -3.00 -10.02 -4.79
N ALA A 279 -3.28 -8.80 -4.35
CA ALA A 279 -2.35 -7.68 -4.39
C ALA A 279 -1.34 -7.68 -3.22
N LEU A 280 -1.62 -8.42 -2.13
CA LEU A 280 -0.68 -8.53 -1.02
C LEU A 280 0.61 -9.22 -1.48
N GLY A 281 1.74 -8.57 -1.25
CA GLY A 281 3.07 -9.03 -1.68
C GLY A 281 4.08 -9.05 -0.54
N PRO A 282 5.29 -9.58 -0.77
CA PRO A 282 6.41 -9.40 0.13
C PRO A 282 6.77 -7.91 0.27
N ALA A 283 7.30 -7.54 1.43
CA ALA A 283 7.83 -6.22 1.71
C ALA A 283 9.32 -6.35 2.07
N ASP A 284 10.10 -5.31 1.79
CA ASP A 284 11.51 -5.25 2.17
C ASP A 284 11.68 -5.38 3.70
N ALA A 285 12.77 -6.02 4.14
CA ALA A 285 13.03 -6.26 5.56
C ALA A 285 13.13 -4.96 6.36
N ALA A 286 13.78 -3.93 5.81
CA ALA A 286 13.89 -2.62 6.45
C ALA A 286 12.53 -1.92 6.55
N VAL A 287 11.65 -2.10 5.55
CA VAL A 287 10.27 -1.60 5.57
C VAL A 287 9.44 -2.29 6.67
N VAL A 288 9.56 -3.62 6.80
CA VAL A 288 8.86 -4.37 7.86
C VAL A 288 9.34 -3.94 9.25
N GLU A 289 10.64 -3.81 9.45
CA GLU A 289 11.22 -3.48 10.74
C GLU A 289 11.04 -2.00 11.10
N ARG A 290 11.52 -1.09 10.26
CA ARG A 290 11.60 0.35 10.58
C ARG A 290 10.26 1.04 10.40
N ALA A 291 9.56 0.77 9.29
CA ALA A 291 8.23 1.34 9.02
C ALA A 291 7.10 0.58 9.73
N GLY A 292 7.42 -0.58 10.31
CA GLY A 292 6.43 -1.45 10.96
C GLY A 292 5.45 -2.06 9.97
N PHE A 293 5.75 -2.07 8.68
CA PHE A 293 4.84 -2.60 7.67
C PHE A 293 4.63 -4.10 7.87
N PRO A 294 3.41 -4.65 7.72
CA PRO A 294 3.21 -6.09 7.87
C PRO A 294 3.98 -6.85 6.79
N SER A 295 4.69 -7.92 7.17
CA SER A 295 5.20 -8.90 6.20
C SER A 295 4.04 -9.54 5.44
N HIS A 296 4.30 -10.15 4.28
CA HIS A 296 3.24 -10.81 3.48
C HIS A 296 2.35 -11.74 4.32
N GLN A 297 2.96 -12.60 5.13
CA GLN A 297 2.22 -13.54 5.99
C GLN A 297 1.43 -12.80 7.09
N GLN A 298 1.95 -11.70 7.63
CA GLN A 298 1.24 -10.86 8.59
C GLN A 298 0.07 -10.12 7.94
N ALA A 299 0.24 -9.60 6.73
CA ALA A 299 -0.79 -8.93 5.95
C ALA A 299 -1.93 -9.88 5.61
N LEU A 300 -1.62 -11.11 5.17
CA LEU A 300 -2.64 -12.16 4.95
C LEU A 300 -3.41 -12.47 6.24
N ARG A 301 -2.72 -12.56 7.39
CA ARG A 301 -3.40 -12.77 8.68
C ARG A 301 -4.30 -11.60 9.04
N LEU A 302 -3.84 -10.36 8.87
CA LEU A 302 -4.67 -9.17 9.10
C LEU A 302 -5.92 -9.22 8.21
N LEU A 303 -5.75 -9.59 6.94
CA LEU A 303 -6.84 -9.72 5.99
C LEU A 303 -7.84 -10.80 6.42
N ASP A 304 -7.38 -12.00 6.78
CA ASP A 304 -8.24 -13.10 7.25
C ASP A 304 -9.04 -12.69 8.50
N ARG A 305 -8.41 -11.98 9.44
CA ARG A 305 -9.08 -11.47 10.64
C ARG A 305 -10.09 -10.36 10.31
N CYS A 306 -9.75 -9.46 9.39
CA CYS A 306 -10.64 -8.41 8.92
C CYS A 306 -11.87 -9.01 8.22
N GLU A 307 -11.66 -9.99 7.34
CA GLU A 307 -12.71 -10.68 6.61
C GLU A 307 -13.70 -11.35 7.57
N ALA A 308 -13.20 -12.13 8.53
CA ALA A 308 -14.05 -12.81 9.52
C ALA A 308 -14.78 -11.83 10.45
N ALA A 309 -14.11 -10.76 10.90
CA ALA A 309 -14.66 -9.86 11.91
C ALA A 309 -15.58 -8.76 11.34
N VAL A 310 -15.32 -8.34 10.10
CA VAL A 310 -15.94 -7.15 9.51
C VAL A 310 -16.76 -7.50 8.26
N TRP A 311 -16.15 -8.11 7.24
CA TRP A 311 -16.81 -8.30 5.94
C TRP A 311 -17.85 -9.42 5.95
N GLN A 312 -17.54 -10.57 6.54
CA GLN A 312 -18.50 -11.69 6.66
C GLN A 312 -19.58 -11.38 7.69
N ALA A 313 -19.25 -10.68 8.78
CA ALA A 313 -20.21 -10.28 9.81
C ALA A 313 -21.12 -9.11 9.42
N ALA A 314 -20.96 -8.56 8.21
CA ALA A 314 -21.75 -7.47 7.66
C ALA A 314 -22.44 -7.82 6.33
N SER A 315 -22.18 -9.02 5.80
CA SER A 315 -22.89 -9.60 4.65
C SER A 315 -24.17 -10.28 5.12
#